data_AF-A0A3M7CG49-F1
#
_entry.id   AF-A0A3M7CG49-F1
#
_cell.length_a   1.000
_cell.length_b   1.000
_cell.length_c   1.000
_cell.angle_alpha   90.00
_cell.angle_beta   90.00
_cell.angle_gamma   90.00
#
_symmetry.space_group_name_H-M   'P 1'
#
loop_
_entity.id
_entity.type
_entity.pdbx_description
1 polymer ?
#
loop_
_entity_poly.entity_id
_entity_poly.type
_entity_poly.pdbx_seq_one_letter_code
_entity_poly.pdbx_strand_id
1 'polypeptide(L)'
;MADRKAGAYGTNTGGDTAFRRTWDRDEYAAKAADRDAKIKEEGKARHEAALAGKKYTRRASTPEDAKETEARKGRLDVTNMVGKQTISAGTGTGKRGKSAGFYCEACDLTFKDNLQYLDHLNSKQHLVATGESGEVKRATLEDVKERFEWLKRKRDEEKKNEVVDLGSRIENARDKDERERDEKRRKRNEKRRKTKDGAGLQDIKVENDGVIC
;
A
#
# COMPACT_ATOMS: atom_id res chain seq x y z
N MET A 1 -11.02 21.67 26.62
CA MET A 1 -10.45 23.00 26.96
C MET A 1 -9.86 22.89 28.36
N ALA A 2 -8.55 22.64 28.47
CA ALA A 2 -7.91 22.52 29.76
C ALA A 2 -7.64 23.91 30.35
N ASP A 3 -8.23 24.20 31.50
CA ASP A 3 -7.97 25.40 32.27
C ASP A 3 -6.47 25.54 32.58
N ARG A 4 -5.88 26.66 32.15
CA ARG A 4 -4.47 26.97 32.38
C ARG A 4 -4.29 27.34 33.85
N LYS A 5 -3.70 26.44 34.63
CA LYS A 5 -3.38 26.69 36.03
C LYS A 5 -2.35 27.82 36.14
N ALA A 6 -2.71 28.90 36.81
CA ALA A 6 -1.83 30.04 37.04
C ALA A 6 -0.62 29.63 37.91
N GLY A 7 0.58 30.05 37.49
CA GLY A 7 1.80 29.90 38.27
C GLY A 7 1.78 30.80 39.52
N ALA A 8 2.58 30.44 40.52
CA ALA A 8 2.59 31.02 41.87
C ALA A 8 2.81 32.55 41.96
N TYR A 9 3.18 33.23 40.87
CA TYR A 9 3.40 34.68 40.82
C TYR A 9 2.59 35.41 39.75
N GLY A 10 1.49 34.86 39.26
CA GLY A 10 0.52 35.59 38.41
C GLY A 10 0.99 36.01 37.02
N THR A 11 2.28 35.94 36.71
CA THR A 11 2.82 36.27 35.39
C THR A 11 2.73 35.07 34.46
N ASN A 12 1.86 35.16 33.45
CA ASN A 12 1.68 34.15 32.41
C ASN A 12 2.79 34.27 31.35
N THR A 13 4.01 33.83 31.66
CA THR A 13 5.12 33.71 30.70
C THR A 13 5.01 32.43 29.86
N GLY A 14 3.81 32.14 29.34
CA GLY A 14 3.46 30.88 28.67
C GLY A 14 3.44 30.94 27.14
N GLY A 15 4.04 31.96 26.51
CA GLY A 15 3.97 32.17 25.05
C GLY A 15 5.01 31.40 24.23
N ASP A 16 6.17 31.08 24.78
CA ASP A 16 7.34 30.62 24.02
C ASP A 16 7.61 29.10 24.16
N THR A 17 6.55 28.29 24.20
CA THR A 17 6.66 26.81 24.16
C THR A 17 5.65 26.15 23.23
N ALA A 18 4.96 26.94 22.38
CA ALA A 18 3.94 26.44 21.45
C ALA A 18 4.50 25.49 20.36
N PHE A 19 5.82 25.43 20.19
CA PHE A 19 6.50 24.44 19.33
C PHE A 19 6.68 23.06 20.00
N ARG A 20 6.39 22.93 21.30
CA ARG A 20 6.49 21.66 22.02
C ARG A 20 5.21 20.86 21.85
N ARG A 21 5.35 19.58 21.47
CA ARG A 21 4.23 18.65 21.34
C ARG A 21 3.45 18.56 22.67
N THR A 22 2.22 19.06 22.68
CA THR A 22 1.29 18.91 23.80
C THR A 22 0.58 17.57 23.70
N TRP A 23 0.65 16.76 24.75
CA TRP A 23 -0.06 15.49 24.84
C TRP A 23 -1.45 15.74 25.46
N ASP A 24 -2.51 15.45 24.71
CA ASP A 24 -3.87 15.50 25.22
C ASP A 24 -4.15 14.26 26.09
N ARG A 25 -4.26 14.45 27.40
CA ARG A 25 -4.43 13.34 28.35
C ARG A 25 -5.72 12.56 28.09
N ASP A 26 -6.78 13.21 27.64
CA ASP A 26 -8.08 12.59 27.43
C ASP A 26 -8.05 11.73 26.16
N GLU A 27 -7.45 12.23 25.07
CA GLU A 27 -7.28 11.47 23.83
C GLU A 27 -6.39 10.23 24.05
N TYR A 28 -5.30 10.37 24.81
CA TYR A 28 -4.42 9.24 25.11
C TYR A 28 -5.04 8.24 26.08
N ALA A 29 -5.86 8.69 27.03
CA ALA A 29 -6.65 7.81 27.90
C ALA A 29 -7.69 7.01 27.09
N ALA A 30 -8.40 7.66 26.16
CA ALA A 30 -9.33 6.98 25.24
C ALA A 30 -8.62 5.95 24.36
N LYS A 31 -7.49 6.31 23.73
CA LYS A 31 -6.68 5.38 22.95
C LYS A 31 -6.13 4.20 23.77
N ALA A 32 -5.82 4.43 25.05
CA ALA A 32 -5.39 3.37 25.96
C ALA A 32 -6.55 2.42 26.28
N ALA A 33 -7.71 2.95 26.62
CA ALA A 33 -8.92 2.16 26.88
C ALA A 33 -9.33 1.32 25.65
N ASP A 34 -9.28 1.89 24.44
CA ASP A 34 -9.55 1.18 23.20
C ASP A 34 -8.56 0.03 22.96
N ARG A 35 -7.28 0.25 23.26
CA ARG A 35 -6.24 -0.78 23.13
C ARG A 35 -6.48 -1.91 24.13
N ASP A 36 -6.79 -1.58 25.38
CA ASP A 36 -7.04 -2.56 26.43
C ASP A 36 -8.32 -3.36 26.16
N ALA A 37 -9.37 -2.71 25.62
CA ALA A 37 -10.58 -3.39 25.17
C ALA A 37 -10.25 -4.39 24.05
N LYS A 38 -9.50 -3.98 23.02
CA LYS A 38 -9.06 -4.88 21.94
C LYS A 38 -8.24 -6.07 22.47
N ILE A 39 -7.32 -5.84 23.40
CA ILE A 39 -6.51 -6.91 24.00
C ILE A 39 -7.38 -7.88 24.80
N LYS A 40 -8.36 -7.38 25.56
CA LYS A 40 -9.32 -8.23 26.30
C LYS A 40 -10.16 -9.07 25.37
N GLU A 41 -10.71 -8.50 24.30
CA GLU A 41 -11.49 -9.22 23.31
C GLU A 41 -10.63 -10.27 22.57
N GLU A 42 -9.41 -9.91 22.14
CA GLU A 42 -8.47 -10.90 21.58
C GLU A 42 -8.13 -12.01 22.59
N GLY A 43 -8.01 -11.67 23.88
CA GLY A 43 -7.74 -12.62 24.97
C GLY A 43 -8.87 -13.62 25.18
N LYS A 44 -10.12 -13.16 25.18
CA LYS A 44 -11.31 -14.02 25.24
C LYS A 44 -11.37 -14.95 24.03
N ALA A 45 -11.20 -14.41 22.83
CA ALA A 45 -11.22 -15.20 21.61
C ALA A 45 -10.08 -16.24 21.55
N ARG A 46 -8.90 -15.92 22.11
CA ARG A 46 -7.81 -16.90 22.30
C ARG A 46 -8.18 -18.02 23.27
N HIS A 47 -8.82 -17.67 24.38
CA HIS A 47 -9.25 -18.63 25.39
C HIS A 47 -10.34 -19.57 24.84
N GLU A 48 -11.32 -19.02 24.13
CA GLU A 48 -12.37 -19.80 23.44
C GLU A 48 -11.78 -20.71 22.35
N ALA A 49 -10.84 -20.21 21.54
CA ALA A 49 -10.14 -21.04 20.56
C ALA A 49 -9.36 -22.17 21.23
N ALA A 50 -8.66 -21.88 22.34
CA ALA A 50 -7.93 -22.89 23.10
C ALA A 50 -8.85 -23.96 23.72
N LEU A 51 -10.01 -23.57 24.28
CA LEU A 51 -11.04 -24.50 24.75
C LEU A 51 -11.58 -25.38 23.62
N ALA A 52 -11.75 -24.82 22.43
CA ALA A 52 -12.15 -25.55 21.23
C ALA A 52 -11.01 -26.39 20.60
N GLY A 53 -9.81 -26.38 21.18
CA GLY A 53 -8.61 -27.05 20.64
C GLY A 53 -8.08 -26.47 19.33
N LYS A 54 -8.54 -25.28 18.94
CA LYS A 54 -8.16 -24.60 17.69
C LYS A 54 -7.12 -23.52 17.97
N LYS A 55 -6.22 -23.30 17.00
CA LYS A 55 -5.26 -22.20 17.08
C LYS A 55 -5.97 -20.86 16.82
N TYR A 56 -5.85 -19.92 17.74
CA TYR A 56 -6.36 -18.56 17.54
C TYR A 56 -5.69 -17.89 16.34
N THR A 57 -6.51 -17.33 15.46
CA THR A 57 -6.09 -16.51 14.32
C THR A 57 -6.87 -15.20 14.36
N ARG A 58 -6.16 -14.06 14.23
CA ARG A 58 -6.76 -12.71 14.39
C ARG A 58 -7.86 -12.45 13.37
N ARG A 59 -7.68 -12.92 12.14
CA ARG A 59 -8.76 -13.01 11.17
C ARG A 59 -9.38 -14.40 11.38
N ALA A 60 -10.67 -14.45 11.75
CA ALA A 60 -11.40 -15.71 11.83
C ALA A 60 -11.13 -16.48 10.53
N SER A 61 -10.68 -17.72 10.64
CA SER A 61 -10.10 -18.53 9.56
C SER A 61 -11.06 -18.88 8.42
N THR A 62 -12.24 -18.25 8.36
CA THR A 62 -13.26 -18.45 7.33
C THR A 62 -14.08 -17.17 7.18
N PRO A 63 -13.54 -16.08 6.60
CA PRO A 63 -14.40 -15.06 6.01
C PRO A 63 -15.08 -15.68 4.79
N GLU A 64 -16.37 -15.39 4.57
CA GLU A 64 -17.05 -15.67 3.29
C GLU A 64 -16.33 -15.00 2.10
N ASP A 65 -15.52 -13.98 2.40
CA ASP A 65 -14.68 -13.24 1.44
C ASP A 65 -13.29 -13.85 1.19
N ALA A 66 -13.00 -15.06 1.72
CA ALA A 66 -11.71 -15.71 1.51
C ALA A 66 -11.48 -15.97 0.02
N LYS A 67 -10.40 -15.42 -0.52
CA LYS A 67 -10.00 -15.67 -1.90
C LYS A 67 -9.07 -16.87 -1.94
N GLU A 68 -9.11 -17.58 -3.05
CA GLU A 68 -8.11 -18.60 -3.32
C GLU A 68 -6.75 -17.95 -3.57
N THR A 69 -5.70 -18.70 -3.26
CA THR A 69 -4.35 -18.21 -3.45
C THR A 69 -4.02 -18.18 -4.93
N GLU A 70 -3.80 -16.97 -5.46
CA GLU A 70 -3.39 -16.74 -6.84
C GLU A 70 -1.87 -16.58 -6.95
N ALA A 71 -1.33 -16.82 -8.15
CA ALA A 71 0.06 -16.46 -8.44
C ALA A 71 0.23 -14.93 -8.38
N ARG A 72 1.36 -14.48 -7.82
CA ARG A 72 1.72 -13.05 -7.76
C ARG A 72 1.72 -12.42 -9.16
N LYS A 73 0.93 -11.38 -9.35
CA LYS A 73 0.78 -10.66 -10.64
C LYS A 73 1.98 -9.77 -10.98
N GLY A 74 2.68 -9.26 -9.97
CA GLY A 74 3.86 -8.42 -10.11
C GLY A 74 5.14 -9.11 -9.64
N ARG A 75 6.27 -8.76 -10.27
CA ARG A 75 7.60 -9.10 -9.76
C ARG A 75 7.86 -8.30 -8.47
N LEU A 76 8.46 -8.95 -7.47
CA LEU A 76 8.95 -8.25 -6.29
C LEU A 76 10.06 -7.25 -6.68
N ASP A 77 9.85 -5.97 -6.42
CA ASP A 77 10.84 -4.93 -6.70
C ASP A 77 11.85 -4.80 -5.56
N VAL A 78 12.85 -5.69 -5.59
CA VAL A 78 14.01 -5.65 -4.68
C VAL A 78 15.00 -4.55 -5.08
N THR A 79 14.96 -4.13 -6.34
CA THR A 79 15.94 -3.22 -6.94
C THR A 79 15.83 -1.80 -6.37
N ASN A 80 14.65 -1.37 -5.93
CA ASN A 80 14.44 -0.04 -5.36
C ASN A 80 15.25 0.26 -4.09
N MET A 81 15.70 -0.76 -3.37
CA MET A 81 16.49 -0.66 -2.14
C MET A 81 18.00 -0.77 -2.38
N VAL A 82 18.43 -1.12 -3.59
CA VAL A 82 19.86 -1.27 -3.91
C VAL A 82 20.53 0.10 -3.87
N GLY A 83 21.58 0.23 -3.04
CA GLY A 83 22.33 1.48 -2.87
C GLY A 83 21.69 2.52 -1.95
N LYS A 84 20.49 2.28 -1.42
CA LYS A 84 19.83 3.19 -0.45
C LYS A 84 20.12 2.76 0.98
N GLN A 85 20.74 3.64 1.76
CA GLN A 85 20.91 3.42 3.19
C GLN A 85 19.72 4.01 3.94
N THR A 86 18.91 3.16 4.58
CA THR A 86 17.80 3.59 5.43
C THR A 86 18.24 3.53 6.89
N ILE A 87 18.12 4.65 7.60
CA ILE A 87 18.44 4.72 9.03
C ILE A 87 17.24 4.15 9.79
N SER A 88 17.43 3.04 10.51
CA SER A 88 16.42 2.50 11.41
C SER A 88 16.34 3.39 12.65
N ALA A 89 15.53 4.45 12.58
CA ALA A 89 15.32 5.34 13.72
C ALA A 89 14.45 4.63 14.79
N GLY A 90 15.04 3.72 15.58
CA GLY A 90 14.59 3.28 16.91
C GLY A 90 13.13 2.87 17.19
N THR A 91 12.23 2.87 16.21
CA THR A 91 10.77 2.75 16.44
C THR A 91 10.24 1.33 16.36
N GLY A 92 11.11 0.34 16.09
CA GLY A 92 10.71 -1.06 15.96
C GLY A 92 11.43 -1.95 16.97
N THR A 93 10.66 -2.60 17.85
CA THR A 93 11.15 -3.72 18.65
C THR A 93 11.14 -4.99 17.81
N GLY A 94 12.33 -5.43 17.40
CA GLY A 94 12.51 -6.62 16.57
C GLY A 94 12.05 -6.42 15.12
N LYS A 95 11.16 -7.30 14.66
CA LYS A 95 10.60 -7.25 13.29
C LYS A 95 9.37 -6.36 13.17
N ARG A 96 8.83 -5.81 14.26
CA ARG A 96 7.62 -4.97 14.20
C ARG A 96 8.02 -3.51 14.00
N GLY A 97 7.26 -2.80 13.18
CA GLY A 97 7.50 -1.38 12.88
C GLY A 97 8.46 -1.17 11.70
N LYS A 98 8.44 0.04 11.13
CA LYS A 98 9.17 0.40 9.89
C LYS A 98 10.67 0.60 10.13
N SER A 99 11.38 -0.47 10.46
CA SER A 99 12.84 -0.50 10.50
C SER A 99 13.45 -0.72 9.11
N ALA A 100 14.77 -0.56 8.98
CA ALA A 100 15.48 -0.73 7.72
C ALA A 100 15.27 -2.14 7.12
N GLY A 101 14.77 -2.20 5.89
CA GLY A 101 14.49 -3.45 5.17
C GLY A 101 13.17 -3.42 4.39
N PHE A 102 12.69 -4.60 3.98
CA PHE A 102 11.41 -4.80 3.30
C PHE A 102 10.27 -4.78 4.31
N TYR A 103 9.31 -3.89 4.12
CA TYR A 103 8.14 -3.76 4.99
C TYR A 103 6.91 -4.42 4.36
N CYS A 104 6.22 -5.23 5.16
CA CYS A 104 4.94 -5.83 4.85
C CYS A 104 3.81 -5.05 5.54
N GLU A 105 2.96 -4.39 4.76
CA GLU A 105 1.83 -3.60 5.28
C GLU A 105 0.74 -4.48 5.90
N ALA A 106 0.51 -5.68 5.37
CA ALA A 106 -0.54 -6.57 5.87
C ALA A 106 -0.24 -7.16 7.25
N CYS A 107 1.04 -7.31 7.61
CA CYS A 107 1.47 -7.99 8.84
C CYS A 107 2.17 -7.06 9.84
N ASP A 108 2.47 -5.82 9.44
CA ASP A 108 3.29 -4.87 10.19
C ASP A 108 4.67 -5.43 10.58
N LEU A 109 5.29 -6.15 9.65
CA LEU A 109 6.59 -6.77 9.83
C LEU A 109 7.62 -6.23 8.83
N THR A 110 8.83 -5.99 9.30
CA THR A 110 10.00 -5.69 8.49
C THR A 110 10.98 -6.85 8.47
N PHE A 111 11.56 -7.07 7.29
CA PHE A 111 12.54 -8.12 7.01
C PHE A 111 13.79 -7.50 6.42
N LYS A 112 14.95 -7.90 6.93
CA LYS A 112 16.25 -7.38 6.47
C LYS A 112 16.76 -8.09 5.22
N ASP A 113 16.26 -9.31 4.98
CA ASP A 113 16.66 -10.16 3.87
C ASP A 113 15.48 -10.41 2.91
N ASN A 114 15.80 -10.53 1.62
CA ASN A 114 14.88 -10.82 0.54
C ASN A 114 14.22 -12.19 0.70
N LEU A 115 15.02 -13.22 1.02
CA LEU A 115 14.52 -14.60 1.15
C LEU A 115 13.53 -14.68 2.30
N GLN A 116 13.89 -14.09 3.44
CA GLN A 116 13.00 -14.01 4.59
C GLN A 116 11.70 -13.26 4.30
N TYR A 117 11.76 -12.20 3.48
CA TYR A 117 10.57 -11.48 3.05
C TYR A 117 9.69 -12.33 2.12
N LEU A 118 10.29 -13.05 1.17
CA LEU A 118 9.58 -13.96 0.27
C LEU A 118 8.91 -15.12 1.03
N ASP A 119 9.63 -15.72 1.98
CA ASP A 119 9.10 -16.77 2.84
C ASP A 119 7.95 -16.26 3.70
N HIS A 120 8.05 -15.02 4.18
CA HIS A 120 6.96 -14.37 4.88
C HIS A 120 5.73 -14.21 4.00
N LEU A 121 5.87 -13.70 2.77
CA LEU A 121 4.74 -13.54 1.83
C LEU A 121 4.04 -14.87 1.54
N ASN A 122 4.80 -15.97 1.48
CA ASN A 122 4.26 -17.31 1.24
C ASN A 122 3.77 -18.01 2.52
N SER A 123 4.03 -17.43 3.70
CA SER A 123 3.67 -18.07 4.97
C SER A 123 2.17 -18.00 5.22
N LYS A 124 1.61 -19.05 5.85
CA LYS A 124 0.19 -19.08 6.26
C LYS A 124 -0.22 -17.86 7.09
N GLN A 125 0.71 -17.27 7.84
CA GLN A 125 0.45 -16.06 8.63
C GLN A 125 0.12 -14.86 7.75
N HIS A 126 0.86 -14.68 6.66
CA HIS A 126 0.61 -13.60 5.70
C HIS A 126 -0.66 -13.86 4.89
N LEU A 127 -0.85 -15.07 4.38
CA LEU A 127 -2.04 -15.45 3.61
C LEU A 127 -3.33 -15.23 4.42
N VAL A 128 -3.36 -15.63 5.69
CA VAL A 128 -4.51 -15.36 6.57
C VAL A 128 -4.69 -13.86 6.83
N ALA A 129 -3.61 -13.08 6.91
CA ALA A 129 -3.71 -11.63 7.09
C ALA A 129 -4.30 -10.94 5.85
N THR A 130 -3.91 -11.38 4.64
CA THR A 130 -4.39 -10.86 3.34
C THR A 130 -5.77 -11.41 2.96
N GLY A 131 -6.23 -12.49 3.58
CA GLY A 131 -7.54 -13.11 3.31
C GLY A 131 -7.49 -14.20 2.25
N GLU A 132 -6.34 -14.82 2.05
CA GLU A 132 -6.17 -15.98 1.17
C GLU A 132 -6.24 -17.29 1.96
N SER A 133 -6.93 -18.29 1.41
CA SER A 133 -7.12 -19.59 2.05
C SER A 133 -5.87 -20.48 2.05
N GLY A 134 -4.91 -20.22 1.16
CA GLY A 134 -3.78 -21.12 0.90
C GLY A 134 -4.14 -22.31 0.02
N GLU A 135 -5.40 -22.42 -0.40
CA GLU A 135 -5.86 -23.41 -1.37
C GLU A 135 -5.87 -22.80 -2.77
N VAL A 136 -5.41 -23.59 -3.75
CA VAL A 136 -5.30 -23.17 -5.15
C VAL A 136 -6.34 -23.90 -5.98
N LYS A 137 -7.04 -23.16 -6.83
CA LYS A 137 -7.98 -23.70 -7.82
C LYS A 137 -7.28 -24.69 -8.75
N ARG A 138 -7.91 -25.85 -8.99
CA ARG A 138 -7.44 -26.77 -10.03
C ARG A 138 -7.77 -26.19 -11.40
N ALA A 139 -6.76 -26.08 -12.27
CA ALA A 139 -6.92 -25.55 -13.61
C ALA A 139 -7.80 -26.48 -14.47
N THR A 140 -8.72 -25.88 -15.23
CA THR A 140 -9.54 -26.58 -16.22
C THR A 140 -8.85 -26.58 -17.59
N LEU A 141 -9.37 -27.37 -18.55
CA LEU A 141 -8.85 -27.37 -19.92
C LEU A 141 -9.01 -26.00 -20.61
N GLU A 142 -10.07 -25.26 -20.26
CA GLU A 142 -10.35 -23.93 -20.80
C GLU A 142 -9.31 -22.92 -20.29
N ASP A 143 -9.03 -22.91 -18.99
CA ASP A 143 -7.98 -22.05 -18.39
C ASP A 143 -6.61 -22.26 -19.05
N VAL A 144 -6.29 -23.51 -19.37
CA VAL A 144 -5.03 -23.87 -20.02
C VAL A 144 -4.97 -23.33 -21.44
N LYS A 145 -6.05 -23.46 -22.22
CA LYS A 145 -6.12 -22.92 -23.59
C LYS A 145 -5.99 -21.39 -23.58
N GLU A 146 -6.73 -20.71 -22.72
CA GLU A 146 -6.64 -19.25 -22.56
C GLU A 146 -5.23 -18.82 -22.18
N ARG A 147 -4.58 -19.55 -21.27
CA ARG A 147 -3.20 -19.27 -20.87
C ARG A 147 -2.21 -19.45 -22.01
N PHE A 148 -2.38 -20.48 -22.85
CA PHE A 148 -1.55 -20.68 -24.03
C PHE A 148 -1.73 -19.57 -25.07
N GLU A 149 -2.96 -19.13 -25.32
CA GLU A 149 -3.25 -18.01 -26.21
C GLU A 149 -2.62 -16.72 -25.71
N TRP A 150 -2.74 -16.44 -24.41
CA TRP A 150 -2.08 -15.29 -23.78
C TRP A 150 -0.56 -15.35 -23.90
N LEU A 151 0.06 -16.51 -23.66
CA LEU A 151 1.50 -16.71 -23.80
C LEU A 151 1.96 -16.52 -25.25
N LYS A 152 1.20 -17.03 -26.22
CA LYS A 152 1.48 -16.84 -27.65
C LYS A 152 1.43 -15.36 -28.01
N ARG A 153 0.38 -14.65 -27.59
CA ARG A 153 0.26 -13.19 -27.82
C ARG A 153 1.43 -12.43 -27.21
N LYS A 154 1.78 -12.73 -25.95
CA LYS A 154 2.90 -12.09 -25.26
C LYS A 154 4.23 -12.33 -25.99
N ARG A 155 4.49 -13.56 -26.43
CA ARG A 155 5.69 -13.91 -27.20
C ARG A 155 5.72 -13.18 -28.54
N ASP A 156 4.60 -13.08 -29.23
CA ASP A 156 4.53 -12.40 -30.53
C ASP A 156 4.71 -10.88 -30.37
N GLU A 157 4.23 -10.28 -29.27
CA GLU A 157 4.52 -8.89 -28.88
C GLU A 157 6.01 -8.68 -28.55
N GLU A 158 6.61 -9.57 -27.77
CA GLU A 158 8.04 -9.54 -27.44
C GLU A 158 8.90 -9.63 -28.72
N LYS A 159 8.56 -10.54 -29.66
CA LYS A 159 9.21 -10.65 -30.97
C LYS A 159 9.07 -9.39 -31.82
N LYS A 160 7.91 -8.73 -31.80
CA LYS A 160 7.73 -7.44 -32.48
C LYS A 160 8.61 -6.34 -31.88
N ASN A 161 8.79 -6.34 -30.56
CA ASN A 161 9.68 -5.41 -29.88
C ASN A 161 11.17 -5.73 -30.12
N GLU A 162 11.50 -6.99 -30.40
CA GLU A 162 12.85 -7.45 -30.72
C GLU A 162 13.32 -7.02 -32.12
N VAL A 163 12.43 -6.55 -33.00
CA VAL A 163 12.80 -6.08 -34.35
C VAL A 163 13.95 -5.06 -34.27
N VAL A 164 15.02 -5.43 -34.97
CA VAL A 164 16.41 -4.95 -34.81
C VAL A 164 16.70 -3.70 -35.65
N ASP A 165 15.86 -3.36 -36.63
CA ASP A 165 16.11 -2.22 -37.50
C ASP A 165 15.74 -0.88 -36.84
N LEU A 166 16.71 0.03 -36.77
CA LEU A 166 16.58 1.35 -36.16
C LEU A 166 15.48 2.19 -36.83
N GLY A 167 15.32 2.06 -38.16
CA GLY A 167 14.28 2.75 -38.92
C GLY A 167 12.87 2.35 -38.49
N SER A 168 12.62 1.04 -38.42
CA SER A 168 11.34 0.52 -37.94
C SER A 168 11.03 0.88 -36.47
N ARG A 169 12.04 1.07 -35.61
CA ARG A 169 11.84 1.58 -34.23
C ARG A 169 11.44 3.06 -34.20
N ILE A 170 12.01 3.88 -35.09
CA ILE A 170 11.68 5.30 -35.19
C ILE A 170 10.24 5.48 -35.70
N GLU A 171 9.82 4.71 -36.71
CA GLU A 171 8.43 4.74 -37.19
C GLU A 171 7.45 4.27 -36.11
N ASN A 172 7.74 3.16 -35.43
CA ASN A 172 6.90 2.68 -34.33
C ASN A 172 6.83 3.68 -33.16
N ALA A 173 7.91 4.41 -32.88
CA ALA A 173 7.91 5.47 -31.87
C ALA A 173 7.06 6.67 -32.32
N ARG A 174 7.13 7.06 -33.60
CA ARG A 174 6.29 8.14 -34.17
C ARG A 174 4.80 7.77 -34.14
N ASP A 175 4.45 6.56 -34.56
CA ASP A 175 3.06 6.08 -34.56
C ASP A 175 2.50 5.96 -33.13
N LYS A 176 3.31 5.51 -32.16
CA LYS A 176 2.92 5.52 -30.74
C LYS A 176 2.69 6.94 -30.21
N ASP A 177 3.58 7.88 -30.51
CA ASP A 177 3.45 9.26 -30.06
C ASP A 177 2.24 9.96 -30.70
N GLU A 178 1.95 9.67 -31.98
CA GLU A 178 0.76 10.15 -32.68
C GLU A 178 -0.54 9.60 -32.07
N ARG A 179 -0.60 8.29 -31.80
CA ARG A 179 -1.74 7.67 -31.09
C ARG A 179 -1.93 8.26 -29.70
N GLU A 180 -0.86 8.50 -28.97
CA GLU A 180 -0.95 9.10 -27.63
C GLU A 180 -1.44 10.55 -27.68
N ARG A 181 -1.01 11.34 -28.69
CA ARG A 181 -1.54 12.68 -28.93
C ARG A 181 -3.01 12.65 -29.29
N ASP A 182 -3.45 11.71 -30.12
CA ASP A 182 -4.85 11.57 -30.51
C ASP A 182 -5.72 11.07 -29.36
N GLU A 183 -5.22 10.19 -28.50
CA GLU A 183 -5.90 9.82 -27.25
C GLU A 183 -5.99 10.99 -26.27
N LYS A 184 -4.93 11.81 -26.15
CA LYS A 184 -4.96 13.06 -25.36
C LYS A 184 -5.96 14.05 -25.93
N ARG A 185 -6.03 14.19 -27.25
CA ARG A 185 -7.04 15.02 -27.96
C ARG A 185 -8.45 14.48 -27.73
N ARG A 186 -8.67 13.17 -27.84
CA ARG A 186 -9.96 12.52 -27.57
C ARG A 186 -10.40 12.71 -26.13
N LYS A 187 -9.51 12.47 -25.15
CA LYS A 187 -9.78 12.72 -23.73
C LYS A 187 -10.08 14.20 -23.44
N ARG A 188 -9.39 15.13 -24.11
CA ARG A 188 -9.66 16.57 -24.00
C ARG A 188 -11.03 16.94 -24.59
N ASN A 189 -11.37 16.38 -25.75
CA ASN A 189 -12.68 16.60 -26.38
C ASN A 189 -13.83 15.96 -25.59
N GLU A 190 -13.62 14.80 -24.98
CA GLU A 190 -14.61 14.15 -24.12
C GLU A 190 -14.84 14.94 -22.83
N LYS A 191 -13.77 15.47 -22.21
CA LYS A 191 -13.88 16.40 -21.07
C LYS A 191 -14.64 17.68 -21.43
N ARG A 192 -14.41 18.21 -22.65
CA ARG A 192 -15.15 19.37 -23.19
C ARG A 192 -16.62 19.08 -23.50
N ARG A 193 -16.98 17.83 -23.83
CA ARG A 193 -18.36 17.42 -24.12
C ARG A 193 -19.17 17.03 -22.88
N LYS A 194 -18.52 16.56 -21.81
CA LYS A 194 -19.17 16.20 -20.53
C LYS A 194 -19.54 17.40 -19.65
N THR A 195 -19.01 18.58 -19.94
CA THR A 195 -19.41 19.85 -19.32
C THR A 195 -20.58 20.43 -20.11
N LYS A 196 -21.78 20.43 -19.50
CA LYS A 196 -23.05 20.75 -20.18
C LYS A 196 -23.22 22.24 -20.55
N ASP A 197 -22.30 23.12 -20.14
CA ASP A 197 -22.46 24.57 -20.28
C ASP A 197 -21.24 25.31 -20.85
N GLY A 198 -20.48 24.71 -21.78
CA GLY A 198 -19.55 25.46 -22.65
C GLY A 198 -18.44 26.29 -21.99
N ALA A 199 -18.27 26.23 -20.67
CA ALA A 199 -17.20 26.86 -19.93
C ALA A 199 -16.05 25.87 -19.81
N GLY A 200 -15.00 26.08 -20.61
CA GLY A 200 -13.76 25.33 -20.50
C GLY A 200 -13.21 25.38 -19.08
N LEU A 201 -12.59 24.28 -18.62
CA LEU A 201 -11.82 24.23 -17.37
C LEU A 201 -10.97 25.51 -17.27
N GLN A 202 -11.32 26.39 -16.33
CA GLN A 202 -10.40 27.44 -15.90
C GLN A 202 -9.28 26.71 -15.16
N ASP A 203 -8.09 26.71 -15.74
CA ASP A 203 -6.88 26.46 -14.97
C ASP A 203 -6.81 27.55 -13.90
N ILE A 204 -7.18 27.21 -12.67
CA ILE A 204 -6.89 28.04 -11.51
C ILE A 204 -5.39 27.88 -11.26
N LYS A 205 -4.60 28.72 -11.91
CA LYS A 205 -3.23 29.01 -11.46
C LYS A 205 -3.36 29.75 -10.14
N VAL A 206 -3.10 29.04 -9.04
CA VAL A 206 -2.84 29.67 -7.75
C VAL A 206 -1.44 30.28 -7.84
N GLU A 207 -1.37 31.55 -8.22
CA GLU A 207 -0.19 32.36 -7.98
C GLU A 207 -0.18 32.77 -6.51
N ASN A 208 0.93 32.42 -5.83
CA ASN A 208 1.30 32.67 -4.43
C ASN A 208 1.19 31.45 -3.51
N ASP A 209 2.30 30.71 -3.41
CA ASP A 209 2.86 30.38 -2.11
C ASP A 209 4.36 30.68 -2.18
N GLY A 210 4.80 31.59 -1.31
CA GLY A 210 6.10 32.21 -1.36
C GLY A 210 7.25 31.23 -1.19
N VAL A 211 8.34 31.57 -1.89
CA VAL A 211 9.69 31.17 -1.50
C VAL A 211 9.89 31.57 -0.03
N ILE A 212 9.99 30.58 0.84
CA ILE A 212 10.61 30.74 2.15
C ILE A 212 11.95 30.01 2.06
N CYS A 213 13.02 30.76 2.32
CA CYS A 213 14.39 30.28 2.48
C CYS A 213 14.51 29.12 3.46
#